data_AF-A0A1H3RCD8-F1
#
_entry.id   AF-A0A1H3RCD8-F1
#
_cell.length_a   1.000
_cell.length_b   1.000
_cell.length_c   1.000
_cell.angle_alpha   90.00
_cell.angle_beta   90.00
_cell.angle_gamma   90.00
#
_symmetry.space_group_name_H-M   'P 1'
#
loop_
_entity.id
_entity.type
_entity.pdbx_description
1 polymer ?
#
loop_
_entity_poly.entity_id
_entity_poly.type
_entity_poly.pdbx_seq_one_letter_code
_entity_poly.pdbx_strand_id
1 'polypeptide(L)'
;MKRNYCPFKGPFHDSYSIGFQLYAQGGINWRHRTIAGVSWNGEEKEAFFFNPDGLVLPITPNPWELPEIIHKHAIRREFSSIHGHGHFAMKEGRRAGLSQFALNNWVTYWLIDQKDGYSNDPQVWSQFVEKDIEQEKVINERLYTDLRITSDLSQYMEECLVERRNALAEQHRRRCAEDSKILAWLKGETPPPLFANLQEAA
;
A
#
# COMPACT_ATOMS: atom_id res chain seq x y z
N MET A 1 14.06 -26.16 23.24
CA MET A 1 13.66 -25.33 22.08
C MET A 1 12.64 -24.28 22.56
N LYS A 2 13.02 -22.99 22.63
CA LYS A 2 12.04 -21.94 22.91
C LYS A 2 11.08 -21.88 21.72
N ARG A 3 9.79 -22.13 21.95
CA ARG A 3 8.74 -21.83 20.95
C ARG A 3 8.78 -20.33 20.72
N ASN A 4 9.27 -19.92 19.55
CA ASN A 4 9.23 -18.52 19.14
C ASN A 4 7.77 -18.21 18.83
N TYR A 5 7.08 -17.61 19.80
CA TYR A 5 5.71 -17.14 19.64
C TYR A 5 5.69 -16.00 18.61
N CYS A 6 4.92 -16.18 17.54
CA CYS A 6 4.54 -15.09 16.64
C CYS A 6 3.09 -14.71 16.97
N PRO A 7 2.79 -13.47 17.40
CA PRO A 7 1.45 -13.07 17.84
C PRO A 7 0.44 -12.93 16.70
N PHE A 8 0.88 -13.02 15.45
CA PHE A 8 0.05 -12.83 14.27
C PHE A 8 0.37 -13.86 13.18
N LYS A 9 -0.53 -14.01 12.22
CA LYS A 9 -0.34 -14.81 11.00
C LYS A 9 0.03 -13.89 9.84
N GLY A 10 0.78 -14.42 8.89
CA GLY A 10 1.20 -13.69 7.70
C GLY A 10 2.65 -13.21 7.77
N PRO A 11 3.21 -12.75 6.64
CA PRO A 11 4.62 -12.38 6.50
C PRO A 11 5.00 -11.09 7.22
N PHE A 12 4.01 -10.27 7.57
CA PHE A 12 4.19 -9.03 8.33
C PHE A 12 2.87 -8.66 9.04
N HIS A 13 2.98 -7.77 10.01
CA HIS A 13 1.84 -7.18 10.72
C HIS A 13 1.86 -5.66 10.58
N ASP A 14 0.76 -5.12 10.07
CA ASP A 14 0.46 -3.69 10.08
C ASP A 14 -0.18 -3.32 11.42
N SER A 15 0.66 -2.90 12.36
CA SER A 15 0.23 -2.49 13.71
C SER A 15 -0.63 -1.23 13.71
N TYR A 16 -0.60 -0.45 12.63
CA TYR A 16 -1.32 0.81 12.50
C TYR A 16 -2.62 0.68 11.71
N SER A 17 -2.92 -0.50 11.19
CA SER A 17 -4.12 -0.78 10.38
C SER A 17 -4.28 0.18 9.20
N ILE A 18 -3.16 0.59 8.59
CA ILE A 18 -3.10 1.47 7.42
C ILE A 18 -3.59 0.75 6.15
N GLY A 19 -3.43 -0.56 6.12
CA GLY A 19 -3.72 -1.42 4.98
C GLY A 19 -2.52 -1.61 4.06
N PHE A 20 -1.32 -1.77 4.64
CA PHE A 20 -0.14 -2.12 3.84
C PHE A 20 -0.30 -3.49 3.18
N GLN A 21 -0.04 -3.57 1.88
CA GLN A 21 -0.25 -4.80 1.11
C GLN A 21 0.67 -4.89 -0.09
N LEU A 22 0.87 -6.10 -0.59
CA LEU A 22 1.53 -6.31 -1.88
C LEU A 22 0.68 -5.76 -3.03
N TYR A 23 1.34 -5.44 -4.14
CA TYR A 23 0.66 -5.03 -5.37
C TYR A 23 -0.29 -6.12 -5.89
N ALA A 24 -1.55 -5.78 -6.08
CA ALA A 24 -2.58 -6.67 -6.62
C ALA A 24 -2.80 -6.39 -8.12
N GLN A 25 -2.38 -7.31 -8.98
CA GLN A 25 -2.57 -7.18 -10.44
C GLN A 25 -4.06 -7.09 -10.80
N GLY A 26 -4.41 -6.11 -11.62
CA GLY A 26 -5.81 -5.81 -11.97
C GLY A 26 -6.68 -5.27 -10.82
N GLY A 27 -6.10 -5.03 -9.64
CA GLY A 27 -6.77 -4.47 -8.47
C GLY A 27 -6.52 -2.97 -8.27
N ILE A 28 -7.16 -2.42 -7.25
CA ILE A 28 -6.94 -1.04 -6.78
C ILE A 28 -5.69 -1.03 -5.90
N ASN A 29 -4.61 -0.42 -6.40
CA ASN A 29 -3.37 -0.23 -5.64
C ASN A 29 -3.20 1.24 -5.27
N TRP A 30 -2.88 1.52 -4.01
CA TRP A 30 -2.56 2.86 -3.51
C TRP A 30 -1.06 2.95 -3.27
N ARG A 31 -0.41 3.93 -3.88
CA ARG A 31 1.04 4.00 -3.99
C ARG A 31 1.72 3.90 -2.63
N HIS A 32 1.29 4.69 -1.66
CA HIS A 32 2.00 4.79 -0.39
C HIS A 32 1.73 3.64 0.59
N ARG A 33 0.73 2.79 0.30
CA ARG A 33 0.40 1.59 1.07
C ARG A 33 0.86 0.31 0.40
N THR A 34 1.31 0.39 -0.84
CA THR A 34 1.79 -0.77 -1.57
C THR A 34 3.21 -1.09 -1.13
N ILE A 35 3.47 -2.36 -0.81
CA ILE A 35 4.80 -2.87 -0.52
C ILE A 35 5.47 -3.17 -1.87
N ALA A 36 6.51 -2.42 -2.19
CA ALA A 36 7.30 -2.60 -3.42
C ALA A 36 8.50 -3.53 -3.19
N GLY A 37 8.98 -3.63 -1.96
CA GLY A 37 10.11 -4.49 -1.65
C GLY A 37 10.41 -4.58 -0.16
N VAL A 38 11.45 -5.37 0.14
CA VAL A 38 11.94 -5.58 1.50
C VAL A 38 13.45 -5.75 1.49
N SER A 39 14.14 -5.05 2.38
CA SER A 39 15.53 -5.36 2.74
C SER A 39 15.52 -6.28 3.95
N TRP A 40 16.14 -7.45 3.84
CA TRP A 40 16.03 -8.52 4.83
C TRP A 40 17.39 -8.99 5.30
N ASN A 41 17.55 -9.08 6.62
CA ASN A 41 18.64 -9.76 7.30
C ASN A 41 18.10 -11.03 7.97
N GLY A 42 18.41 -12.19 7.37
CA GLY A 42 17.93 -13.49 7.85
C GLY A 42 18.48 -13.92 9.20
N GLU A 43 19.70 -13.49 9.52
CA GLU A 43 20.39 -13.83 10.78
C GLU A 43 19.78 -13.03 11.95
N GLU A 44 19.69 -11.71 11.80
CA GLU A 44 19.14 -10.80 12.83
C GLU A 44 17.61 -10.78 12.86
N LYS A 45 16.97 -11.39 11.86
CA LYS A 45 15.51 -11.39 11.67
C LYS A 45 14.92 -9.99 11.51
N GLU A 46 15.70 -9.07 10.95
CA GLU A 46 15.31 -7.68 10.76
C GLU A 46 14.94 -7.42 9.30
N ALA A 47 13.81 -6.72 9.09
CA ALA A 47 13.32 -6.36 7.78
C ALA A 47 12.98 -4.87 7.70
N PHE A 48 13.30 -4.25 6.56
CA PHE A 48 12.80 -2.93 6.17
C PHE A 48 11.98 -3.07 4.90
N PHE A 49 10.66 -3.15 5.04
CA PHE A 49 9.74 -3.06 3.91
C PHE A 49 9.67 -1.63 3.42
N PHE A 50 9.52 -1.43 2.12
CA PHE A 50 9.43 -0.10 1.52
C PHE A 50 8.35 -0.04 0.44
N ASN A 51 7.80 1.15 0.27
CA ASN A 51 6.83 1.46 -0.77
C ASN A 51 7.53 1.79 -2.11
N PRO A 52 6.79 2.07 -3.19
CA PRO A 52 7.37 2.35 -4.50
C PRO A 52 8.28 3.58 -4.53
N ASP A 53 8.08 4.51 -3.59
CA ASP A 53 8.89 5.72 -3.46
C ASP A 53 10.10 5.50 -2.54
N GLY A 54 10.36 4.27 -2.11
CA GLY A 54 11.48 3.93 -1.24
C GLY A 54 11.26 4.31 0.23
N LEU A 55 10.06 4.74 0.63
CA LEU A 55 9.77 5.05 2.03
C LEU A 55 9.56 3.77 2.83
N VAL A 56 10.28 3.64 3.96
CA VAL A 56 10.18 2.48 4.84
C VAL A 56 8.83 2.47 5.55
N LEU A 57 8.18 1.31 5.51
CA LEU A 57 6.88 1.07 6.07
C LEU A 57 7.00 0.58 7.52
N PRO A 58 6.22 1.13 8.46
CA PRO A 58 6.26 0.74 9.87
C PRO A 58 5.45 -0.53 10.12
N ILE A 59 5.89 -1.64 9.50
CA ILE A 59 5.29 -2.97 9.65
C ILE A 59 6.26 -3.92 10.35
N THR A 60 5.71 -4.83 11.15
CA THR A 60 6.49 -5.81 11.90
C THR A 60 6.70 -7.06 11.04
N PRO A 61 7.94 -7.47 10.70
CA PRO A 61 8.16 -8.70 9.94
C PRO A 61 7.81 -9.95 10.74
N ASN A 62 7.30 -10.97 10.06
CA ASN A 62 7.28 -12.34 10.57
C ASN A 62 8.46 -13.12 9.96
N PRO A 63 9.53 -13.39 10.72
CA PRO A 63 10.73 -14.03 10.19
C PRO A 63 10.51 -15.46 9.66
N TRP A 64 9.39 -16.10 10.00
CA TRP A 64 9.09 -17.47 9.60
C TRP A 64 8.26 -17.58 8.32
N GLU A 65 7.44 -16.55 8.03
CA GLU A 65 6.60 -16.50 6.83
C GLU A 65 7.15 -15.55 5.76
N LEU A 66 8.01 -14.60 6.14
CA LEU A 66 8.66 -13.68 5.20
C LEU A 66 9.49 -14.36 4.10
N PRO A 67 10.23 -15.46 4.35
CA PRO A 67 10.94 -16.15 3.28
C PRO A 67 10.01 -16.69 2.18
N GLU A 68 8.79 -17.11 2.53
CA GLU A 68 7.83 -17.67 1.56
C GLU A 68 7.29 -16.60 0.61
N ILE A 69 6.90 -15.45 1.13
CA ILE A 69 6.47 -14.30 0.30
C ILE A 69 7.61 -13.82 -0.61
N ILE A 70 8.85 -13.78 -0.11
CA ILE A 70 10.03 -13.42 -0.92
C ILE A 70 10.24 -14.45 -2.04
N HIS A 71 10.16 -15.74 -1.72
CA HIS A 71 10.31 -16.80 -2.71
C HIS A 71 9.26 -16.69 -3.82
N LYS A 72 8.00 -16.43 -3.45
CA LYS A 72 6.86 -16.39 -4.37
C LYS A 72 6.80 -15.11 -5.22
N HIS A 73 7.22 -13.97 -4.67
CA HIS A 73 6.93 -12.67 -5.27
C HIS A 73 8.18 -11.85 -5.68
N ALA A 74 9.39 -12.26 -5.29
CA ALA A 74 10.58 -11.49 -5.65
C ALA A 74 10.89 -11.58 -7.15
N ILE A 75 10.99 -10.42 -7.79
CA ILE A 75 11.33 -10.27 -9.21
C ILE A 75 12.79 -9.83 -9.43
N ARG A 76 13.42 -9.25 -8.41
CA ARG A 76 14.82 -8.80 -8.44
C ARG A 76 15.41 -8.87 -7.03
N ARG A 77 16.72 -9.16 -6.96
CA ARG A 77 17.48 -9.29 -5.71
C ARG A 77 18.80 -8.54 -5.81
N GLU A 78 19.18 -7.89 -4.73
CA GLU A 78 20.45 -7.18 -4.57
C GLU A 78 21.11 -7.66 -3.28
N PHE A 79 22.33 -8.15 -3.38
CA PHE A 79 23.10 -8.64 -2.23
C PHE A 79 23.88 -7.51 -1.59
N SER A 80 24.09 -7.61 -0.29
CA SER A 80 24.82 -6.62 0.50
C SER A 80 24.23 -5.21 0.36
N SER A 81 22.89 -5.12 0.35
CA SER A 81 22.17 -3.88 0.11
C SER A 81 21.04 -3.67 1.13
N ILE A 82 20.83 -2.40 1.50
CA ILE A 82 19.70 -1.96 2.30
C ILE A 82 19.03 -0.80 1.56
N HIS A 83 17.83 -1.04 1.06
CA HIS A 83 16.97 -0.03 0.46
C HIS A 83 15.96 0.50 1.48
N GLY A 84 15.58 1.76 1.31
CA GLY A 84 14.62 2.44 2.18
C GLY A 84 15.15 3.75 2.75
N HIS A 85 14.28 4.76 2.81
CA HIS A 85 14.48 6.04 3.50
C HIS A 85 13.18 6.48 4.22
N GLY A 86 13.19 7.68 4.81
CA GLY A 86 12.04 8.22 5.54
C GLY A 86 12.11 8.01 7.05
N HIS A 87 11.02 8.35 7.74
CA HIS A 87 10.97 8.44 9.20
C HIS A 87 11.29 7.11 9.91
N PHE A 88 10.84 6.01 9.31
CA PHE A 88 10.94 4.64 9.86
C PHE A 88 12.16 3.86 9.34
N ALA A 89 13.00 4.47 8.49
CA ALA A 89 14.17 3.79 7.96
C ALA A 89 15.24 3.56 9.03
N MET A 90 16.17 2.65 8.72
CA MET A 90 17.40 2.49 9.49
C MET A 90 18.06 3.86 9.69
N LYS A 91 18.33 4.21 10.96
CA LYS A 91 18.97 5.48 11.30
C LYS A 91 20.31 5.62 10.59
N GLU A 92 20.59 6.81 10.06
CA GLU A 92 21.77 7.07 9.23
C GLU A 92 23.08 6.72 9.94
N GLY A 93 23.22 7.07 11.22
CA GLY A 93 24.40 6.70 12.01
C GLY A 93 24.59 5.18 12.14
N ARG A 94 23.50 4.40 12.24
CA ARG A 94 23.58 2.93 12.23
C ARG A 94 23.98 2.43 10.86
N ARG A 95 23.39 2.96 9.79
CA ARG A 95 23.68 2.58 8.40
C ARG A 95 25.14 2.86 8.04
N ALA A 96 25.65 4.03 8.39
CA ALA A 96 27.05 4.42 8.17
C ALA A 96 28.04 3.61 9.01
N GLY A 97 27.61 3.12 10.19
CA GLY A 97 28.40 2.27 11.07
C GLY A 97 28.43 0.78 10.68
N LEU A 98 27.67 0.36 9.67
CA LEU A 98 27.69 -1.04 9.23
C LEU A 98 29.03 -1.39 8.59
N SER A 99 29.71 -2.39 9.14
CA SER A 99 30.88 -2.98 8.48
C SER A 99 30.46 -3.71 7.21
N GLN A 100 31.40 -3.91 6.29
CA GLN A 100 31.15 -4.72 5.08
C GLN A 100 30.66 -6.13 5.42
N PHE A 101 31.18 -6.71 6.51
CA PHE A 101 30.76 -8.04 6.97
C PHE A 101 29.30 -8.05 7.44
N ALA A 102 28.89 -7.03 8.22
CA ALA A 102 27.50 -6.90 8.64
C ALA A 102 26.56 -6.67 7.44
N LEU A 103 27.01 -5.88 6.46
CA LEU A 103 26.24 -5.60 5.25
C LEU A 103 26.00 -6.86 4.41
N ASN A 104 26.93 -7.82 4.38
CA ASN A 104 26.78 -9.07 3.64
C ASN A 104 25.58 -9.95 4.08
N ASN A 105 25.05 -9.72 5.28
CA ASN A 105 23.86 -10.41 5.76
C ASN A 105 22.55 -9.81 5.23
N TRP A 106 22.61 -8.67 4.53
CA TRP A 106 21.45 -7.97 3.99
C TRP A 106 21.25 -8.29 2.52
N VAL A 107 20.00 -8.56 2.16
CA VAL A 107 19.57 -8.69 0.76
C VAL A 107 18.30 -7.86 0.55
N THR A 108 18.30 -7.01 -0.47
CA THR A 108 17.10 -6.29 -0.91
C THR A 108 16.37 -7.09 -1.98
N TYR A 109 15.08 -7.30 -1.76
CA TYR A 109 14.16 -7.97 -2.68
C TYR A 109 13.12 -6.98 -3.18
N TRP A 110 13.00 -6.84 -4.50
CA TRP A 110 11.90 -6.13 -5.13
C TRP A 110 10.77 -7.12 -5.40
N LEU A 111 9.57 -6.80 -4.94
CA LEU A 111 8.42 -7.69 -4.91
C LEU A 111 7.36 -7.24 -5.90
N ILE A 112 6.89 -8.17 -6.74
CA ILE A 112 5.81 -8.02 -7.71
C ILE A 112 6.05 -6.92 -8.76
N ASP A 113 5.72 -7.21 -10.01
CA ASP A 113 5.74 -6.20 -11.06
C ASP A 113 4.58 -5.19 -10.87
N GLN A 114 4.92 -3.92 -10.82
CA GLN A 114 4.01 -2.79 -10.50
C GLN A 114 3.59 -2.02 -11.77
N LYS A 115 3.54 -2.73 -12.89
CA LYS A 115 3.34 -2.18 -14.24
C LYS A 115 1.99 -1.51 -14.49
N ASP A 116 0.91 -1.89 -13.79
CA ASP A 116 -0.43 -1.36 -14.07
C ASP A 116 -0.69 -0.01 -13.37
N GLY A 117 0.33 0.55 -12.71
CA GLY A 117 0.28 1.86 -12.05
C GLY A 117 -0.50 1.85 -10.73
N TYR A 118 -0.81 3.05 -10.22
CA TYR A 118 -1.50 3.23 -8.94
C TYR A 118 -2.73 4.11 -9.10
N SER A 119 -3.71 3.88 -8.25
CA SER A 119 -5.01 4.59 -8.23
C SER A 119 -4.87 6.08 -7.90
N ASN A 120 -3.71 6.50 -7.38
CA ASN A 120 -3.37 7.92 -7.22
C ASN A 120 -3.16 8.63 -8.56
N ASP A 121 -2.79 7.90 -9.61
CA ASP A 121 -2.66 8.44 -10.97
C ASP A 121 -4.05 8.63 -11.59
N PRO A 122 -4.40 9.85 -12.03
CA PRO A 122 -5.68 10.12 -12.67
C PRO A 122 -5.98 9.22 -13.88
N GLN A 123 -4.96 8.86 -14.67
CA GLN A 123 -5.14 8.03 -15.85
C GLN A 123 -5.49 6.59 -15.47
N VAL A 124 -4.78 6.02 -14.49
CA VAL A 124 -5.05 4.66 -13.97
C VAL A 124 -6.44 4.61 -13.35
N TRP A 125 -6.81 5.64 -12.58
CA TRP A 125 -8.15 5.72 -12.00
C TRP A 125 -9.25 5.84 -13.06
N SER A 126 -9.05 6.67 -14.09
CA SER A 126 -10.02 6.81 -15.19
C SER A 126 -10.28 5.47 -15.88
N GLN A 127 -9.22 4.70 -16.16
CA GLN A 127 -9.34 3.37 -16.76
C GLN A 127 -10.09 2.38 -15.85
N PHE A 128 -9.86 2.46 -14.54
CA PHE A 128 -10.62 1.67 -13.57
C PHE A 128 -12.11 2.04 -13.60
N VAL A 129 -12.43 3.33 -13.57
CA VAL A 129 -13.82 3.83 -13.61
C VAL A 129 -14.51 3.39 -14.90
N GLU A 130 -13.86 3.49 -16.06
CA GLU A 130 -14.44 3.05 -17.33
C GLU A 130 -14.82 1.56 -17.31
N LYS A 131 -13.93 0.69 -16.80
CA LYS A 131 -14.20 -0.75 -16.68
C LYS A 131 -15.34 -1.03 -15.70
N ASP A 132 -15.36 -0.33 -14.57
CA ASP A 132 -16.39 -0.49 -13.55
C ASP A 132 -17.76 -0.03 -14.07
N ILE A 133 -17.83 1.09 -14.78
CA ILE A 133 -19.05 1.59 -15.43
C ILE A 133 -19.56 0.64 -16.51
N GLU A 134 -18.67 0.01 -17.29
CA GLU A 134 -19.10 -0.99 -18.27
C GLU A 134 -19.71 -2.23 -17.61
N GLN A 135 -19.15 -2.67 -16.47
CA GLN A 135 -19.75 -3.77 -15.69
C GLN A 135 -21.08 -3.36 -15.06
N GLU A 136 -21.16 -2.14 -14.53
CA GLU A 136 -22.37 -1.58 -13.93
C GLU A 136 -23.51 -1.53 -14.95
N LYS A 137 -23.22 -1.21 -16.23
CA LYS A 137 -24.22 -1.27 -17.30
C LYS A 137 -24.81 -2.67 -17.45
N VAL A 138 -23.95 -3.68 -17.61
CA VAL A 138 -24.38 -5.07 -17.81
C VAL A 138 -25.21 -5.58 -16.62
N ILE A 139 -24.84 -5.18 -15.41
CA ILE A 139 -25.57 -5.55 -14.19
C ILE A 139 -26.96 -4.88 -14.17
N ASN A 140 -27.03 -3.57 -14.39
CA ASN A 140 -28.29 -2.83 -14.31
C ASN A 140 -29.25 -3.16 -15.46
N GLU A 141 -28.76 -3.46 -16.66
CA GLU A 141 -29.59 -3.96 -17.77
C GLU A 141 -30.28 -5.29 -17.41
N ARG A 142 -29.56 -6.19 -16.75
CA ARG A 142 -30.11 -7.46 -16.25
C ARG A 142 -31.13 -7.21 -15.14
N LEU A 143 -30.77 -6.41 -14.14
CA LEU A 143 -31.66 -6.06 -13.03
C LEU A 143 -32.96 -5.41 -13.51
N TYR A 144 -32.86 -4.51 -14.48
CA TYR A 144 -34.02 -3.87 -15.09
C TYR A 144 -35.01 -4.89 -15.66
N THR A 145 -34.49 -5.89 -16.38
CA THR A 145 -35.29 -6.97 -16.98
C THR A 145 -35.87 -7.90 -15.91
N ASP A 146 -35.04 -8.34 -14.96
CA ASP A 146 -35.39 -9.32 -13.93
C ASP A 146 -36.44 -8.76 -12.96
N LEU A 147 -36.31 -7.49 -12.58
CA LEU A 147 -37.24 -6.80 -11.68
C LEU A 147 -38.46 -6.23 -12.40
N ARG A 148 -38.55 -6.38 -13.73
CA ARG A 148 -39.64 -5.85 -14.57
C ARG A 148 -39.89 -4.37 -14.32
N ILE A 149 -38.81 -3.60 -14.26
CA ILE A 149 -38.90 -2.15 -14.06
C ILE A 149 -39.65 -1.55 -15.26
N THR A 150 -40.59 -0.65 -14.96
CA THR A 150 -41.52 -0.07 -15.95
C THR A 150 -41.20 1.37 -16.32
N SER A 151 -40.16 1.97 -15.73
CA SER A 151 -39.68 3.31 -16.08
C SER A 151 -39.07 3.32 -17.49
N ASP A 152 -38.59 4.46 -17.97
CA ASP A 152 -37.78 4.47 -19.19
C ASP A 152 -36.40 3.83 -18.92
N LEU A 153 -35.97 2.90 -19.78
CA LEU A 153 -34.69 2.20 -19.63
C LEU A 153 -33.51 3.15 -19.75
N SER A 154 -33.54 4.09 -20.70
CA SER A 154 -32.43 5.03 -20.90
C SER A 154 -32.28 5.97 -19.71
N GLN A 155 -33.39 6.47 -19.17
CA GLN A 155 -33.38 7.29 -17.96
C GLN A 155 -32.87 6.50 -16.74
N TYR A 156 -33.40 5.29 -16.52
CA TYR A 156 -32.97 4.42 -15.41
C TYR A 156 -31.47 4.15 -15.46
N MET A 157 -30.96 3.77 -16.64
CA MET A 157 -29.54 3.49 -16.83
C MET A 157 -28.70 4.74 -16.57
N GLU A 158 -29.08 5.91 -17.09
CA GLU A 158 -28.32 7.14 -16.86
C GLU A 158 -28.26 7.49 -15.37
N GLU A 159 -29.37 7.38 -14.64
CA GLU A 159 -29.41 7.62 -13.19
C GLU A 159 -28.46 6.68 -12.43
N CYS A 160 -28.51 5.37 -12.70
CA CYS A 160 -27.62 4.38 -12.08
C CYS A 160 -26.14 4.67 -12.38
N LEU A 161 -25.81 4.99 -13.64
CA LEU A 161 -24.42 5.25 -14.03
C LEU A 161 -23.90 6.57 -13.44
N VAL A 162 -24.73 7.61 -13.36
CA VAL A 162 -24.37 8.88 -12.71
C VAL A 162 -24.12 8.66 -11.22
N GLU A 163 -25.00 7.93 -10.54
CA GLU A 163 -24.83 7.58 -9.13
C GLU A 163 -23.52 6.81 -8.90
N ARG A 164 -23.24 5.80 -9.74
CA ARG A 164 -22.02 5.03 -9.66
C ARG A 164 -20.77 5.88 -9.86
N ARG A 165 -20.75 6.76 -10.87
CA ARG A 165 -19.63 7.68 -11.11
C ARG A 165 -19.40 8.61 -9.92
N ASN A 166 -20.47 9.16 -9.35
CA ASN A 166 -20.37 10.05 -8.19
C ASN A 166 -19.81 9.31 -6.97
N ALA A 167 -20.26 8.08 -6.72
CA ALA A 167 -19.76 7.25 -5.64
C ALA A 167 -18.26 6.95 -5.80
N LEU A 168 -17.83 6.56 -7.01
CA LEU A 168 -16.42 6.32 -7.32
C LEU A 168 -15.57 7.59 -7.17
N ALA A 169 -16.05 8.74 -7.63
CA ALA A 169 -15.36 10.02 -7.51
C ALA A 169 -15.18 10.43 -6.03
N GLU A 170 -16.21 10.25 -5.19
CA GLU A 170 -16.11 10.50 -3.75
C GLU A 170 -15.12 9.54 -3.08
N GLN A 171 -15.19 8.25 -3.41
CA GLN A 171 -14.25 7.25 -2.91
C GLN A 171 -12.80 7.62 -3.28
N HIS A 172 -12.57 8.00 -4.54
CA HIS A 172 -11.24 8.38 -5.03
C HIS A 172 -10.67 9.56 -4.27
N ARG A 173 -11.46 10.64 -4.12
CA ARG A 173 -11.05 11.84 -3.37
C ARG A 173 -10.69 11.51 -1.94
N ARG A 174 -11.53 10.74 -1.23
CA ARG A 174 -11.27 10.32 0.16
C ARG A 174 -9.99 9.51 0.28
N ARG A 175 -9.80 8.54 -0.61
CA ARG A 175 -8.64 7.65 -0.58
C ARG A 175 -7.35 8.38 -0.96
N CYS A 176 -7.37 9.26 -1.95
CA CYS A 176 -6.23 10.12 -2.30
C CYS A 176 -5.82 11.02 -1.12
N ALA A 177 -6.79 11.67 -0.46
CA ALA A 177 -6.53 12.51 0.70
C ALA A 177 -5.88 11.71 1.83
N GLU A 178 -6.40 10.52 2.13
CA GLU A 178 -5.83 9.65 3.16
C GLU A 178 -4.44 9.13 2.78
N ASP A 179 -4.23 8.74 1.53
CA ASP A 179 -2.93 8.30 1.04
C ASP A 179 -1.87 9.41 1.08
N SER A 180 -2.29 10.67 0.91
CA SER A 180 -1.43 11.85 1.03
C SER A 180 -1.02 12.11 2.49
N LYS A 181 -1.90 11.86 3.46
CA LYS A 181 -1.55 11.92 4.88
C LYS A 181 -0.55 10.82 5.26
N ILE A 182 -0.74 9.61 4.73
CA ILE A 182 0.20 8.50 4.94
C ILE A 182 1.57 8.85 4.37
N LEU A 183 1.63 9.42 3.16
CA LEU A 183 2.88 9.91 2.58
C LEU A 183 3.59 10.90 3.53
N ALA A 184 2.88 11.94 3.98
CA ALA A 184 3.46 12.94 4.89
C ALA A 184 3.97 12.29 6.19
N TRP A 185 3.21 11.35 6.75
CA TRP A 185 3.62 10.61 7.94
C TRP A 185 4.85 9.73 7.73
N LEU A 186 4.92 8.99 6.61
CA LEU A 186 6.10 8.18 6.26
C LEU A 186 7.35 9.03 6.06
N LYS A 187 7.19 10.29 5.62
CA LYS A 187 8.27 11.27 5.54
C LYS A 187 8.62 11.92 6.89
N GLY A 188 7.74 11.82 7.89
CA GLY A 188 7.88 12.51 9.18
C GLY A 188 7.41 13.97 9.14
N GLU A 189 6.65 14.37 8.13
CA GLU A 189 6.12 15.72 7.90
C GLU A 189 4.76 15.93 8.60
N THR A 190 4.41 15.11 9.61
CA THR A 190 3.13 15.25 10.31
C THR A 190 3.02 16.64 10.95
N PRO A 191 1.88 17.34 10.77
CA PRO A 191 1.66 18.63 11.40
C PRO A 191 1.85 18.52 12.92
N PRO A 192 2.40 19.56 13.57
CA PRO A 192 2.55 19.57 15.01
C PRO A 192 1.18 19.34 15.68
N PRO A 193 1.14 18.69 16.87
CA PRO A 193 -0.11 18.48 17.57
C PRO A 193 -0.79 19.82 17.83
N LEU A 194 -2.13 19.83 17.82
CA LEU A 194 -2.96 21.04 17.99
C LEU A 194 -2.60 21.87 19.24
N PHE A 195 -1.95 21.27 20.23
CA PHE A 195 -1.53 21.90 21.48
C PHE A 195 -0.11 22.49 21.47
N ALA A 196 0.65 22.36 20.38
CA ALA A 196 2.00 22.92 20.30
C ALA A 196 2.02 24.45 20.46
N ASN A 197 0.92 25.12 20.09
CA ASN A 197 0.79 26.58 20.16
C ASN A 197 0.18 27.10 21.48
N LEU A 198 -0.12 26.22 22.44
CA LEU A 198 -0.69 26.64 23.75
C LEU A 198 0.38 26.94 24.81
N GLN A 199 1.66 26.64 24.55
CA GLN A 199 2.76 26.93 25.48
C GLN A 199 3.43 28.31 25.27
N GLU A 200 3.08 29.05 24.21
CA GLU A 200 3.59 30.41 23.99
C GLU A 200 2.70 31.51 24.59
N ALA A 201 1.62 31.14 25.29
CA ALA A 201 0.66 32.08 25.91
C ALA A 201 0.65 32.05 27.45
N ALA A 202 1.83 31.88 28.08
CA ALA A 202 2.00 31.94 29.54
C ALA A 202 3.07 32.95 29.95
#